data_AF-A0A357N8E4-F1
#
_entry.id   AF-A0A357N8E4-F1
#
_cell.length_a   1.000
_cell.length_b   1.000
_cell.length_c   1.000
_cell.angle_alpha   90.00
_cell.angle_beta   90.00
_cell.angle_gamma   90.00
#
_symmetry.space_group_name_H-M   'P 1'
#
loop_
_entity.id
_entity.type
_entity.pdbx_description
1 polymer ?
#
loop_
_entity_poly.entity_id
_entity_poly.type
_entity_poly.pdbx_seq_one_letter_code
_entity_poly.pdbx_strand_id
1 'polypeptide(L)'
;YRGRGVQAEDLAATLTYFTAQSILDAYRRFIFPHYRCDEVIVCGGGSHNRTLLSLLQRGLPDIPVLALETLGFSSDAKEAVAFAILANEALCGRTNNLPGVTGARAPVIMGKISL
;
A
#
# COMPACT_ATOMS: atom_id res chain seq x y z
N TYR A 1 2.40 -26.81 -14.29
CA TYR A 1 1.04 -26.51 -13.80
C TYR A 1 -0.02 -27.59 -14.11
N ARG A 2 0.37 -28.85 -14.40
CA ARG A 2 -0.52 -29.97 -14.75
C ARG A 2 -1.04 -30.79 -13.54
N GLY A 3 -1.10 -30.21 -12.33
CA GLY A 3 -1.31 -30.99 -11.10
C GLY A 3 -2.74 -31.09 -10.57
N ARG A 4 -3.63 -30.14 -10.87
CA ARG A 4 -4.99 -30.07 -10.28
C ARG A 4 -6.11 -29.60 -11.21
N GLY A 5 -5.86 -29.42 -12.51
CA GLY A 5 -6.91 -29.04 -13.48
C GLY A 5 -7.49 -27.63 -13.32
N VAL A 6 -6.91 -26.76 -12.48
CA VAL A 6 -7.33 -25.37 -12.28
C VAL A 6 -6.89 -24.54 -13.48
N GLN A 7 -7.82 -23.76 -14.06
CA GLN A 7 -7.52 -22.86 -15.18
C GLN A 7 -6.67 -21.68 -14.71
N ALA A 8 -5.89 -21.08 -15.61
CA ALA A 8 -5.00 -19.97 -15.25
C ALA A 8 -5.80 -18.75 -14.78
N GLU A 9 -6.97 -18.55 -15.37
CA GLU A 9 -7.95 -17.51 -15.05
C GLU A 9 -8.48 -17.68 -13.62
N ASP A 10 -8.82 -18.91 -13.24
CA ASP A 10 -9.28 -19.24 -11.88
C ASP A 10 -8.18 -18.98 -10.85
N LEU A 11 -6.93 -19.31 -11.20
CA LEU A 11 -5.78 -19.02 -10.35
C LEU A 11 -5.58 -17.51 -10.17
N ALA A 12 -5.61 -16.74 -11.26
CA ALA A 12 -5.47 -15.28 -11.20
C ALA A 12 -6.61 -14.62 -10.41
N ALA A 13 -7.85 -15.09 -10.60
CA ALA A 13 -9.02 -14.64 -9.83
C ALA A 13 -8.86 -14.97 -8.34
N THR A 14 -8.42 -16.19 -8.01
CA THR A 14 -8.18 -16.63 -6.64
C THR A 14 -7.10 -15.78 -5.96
N LEU A 15 -5.98 -15.52 -6.64
CA LEU A 15 -4.90 -14.69 -6.09
C LEU A 15 -5.33 -13.23 -5.92
N THR A 16 -6.10 -12.69 -6.85
CA THR A 16 -6.66 -11.33 -6.74
C THR A 16 -7.62 -11.24 -5.54
N TYR A 17 -8.50 -12.23 -5.38
CA TYR A 17 -9.42 -12.29 -4.25
C TYR A 17 -8.69 -12.46 -2.91
N PHE A 18 -7.70 -13.35 -2.86
CA PHE A 18 -6.86 -13.55 -1.68
C PHE A 18 -6.14 -12.26 -1.28
N THR A 19 -5.61 -11.51 -2.26
CA THR A 19 -4.96 -10.22 -2.03
C THR A 19 -5.93 -9.19 -1.45
N ALA A 20 -7.16 -9.10 -1.98
CA ALA A 20 -8.18 -8.23 -1.42
C ALA A 20 -8.53 -8.61 0.03
N GLN A 21 -8.75 -9.92 0.30
CA GLN A 21 -9.11 -10.39 1.63
C GLN A 21 -7.98 -10.20 2.65
N SER A 22 -6.71 -10.36 2.27
CA SER A 22 -5.58 -10.14 3.18
C SER A 22 -5.45 -8.66 3.58
N ILE A 23 -5.66 -7.74 2.63
CA ILE A 23 -5.72 -6.30 2.92
C ILE A 23 -6.86 -5.99 3.88
N LEU A 24 -8.07 -6.50 3.59
CA LEU A 24 -9.25 -6.28 4.44
C LEU A 24 -9.07 -6.86 5.85
N ASP A 25 -8.45 -8.04 5.98
CA ASP A 25 -8.10 -8.63 7.28
C ASP A 25 -7.15 -7.72 8.07
N ALA A 26 -6.12 -7.16 7.41
CA ALA A 26 -5.20 -6.23 8.06
C ALA A 26 -5.91 -4.95 8.57
N TYR A 27 -6.83 -4.38 7.78
CA TYR A 27 -7.65 -3.24 8.22
C TYR A 27 -8.47 -3.58 9.47
N ARG A 28 -9.14 -4.73 9.47
CA ARG A 28 -9.95 -5.20 10.62
C ARG A 28 -9.13 -5.41 11.87
N ARG A 29 -7.89 -5.91 11.74
CA ARG A 29 -7.03 -6.26 12.87
C ARG A 29 -6.27 -5.06 13.43
N PHE A 30 -5.81 -4.16 12.56
CA PHE A 30 -4.80 -3.17 12.94
C PHE A 30 -5.29 -1.72 12.82
N ILE A 31 -6.32 -1.44 12.03
CA ILE A 31 -6.81 -0.07 11.81
C ILE A 31 -8.10 0.18 12.57
N PHE A 32 -9.17 -0.57 12.27
CA PHE A 32 -10.50 -0.32 12.81
C PHE A 32 -10.65 -0.41 14.34
N PRO A 33 -9.85 -1.21 15.07
CA PRO A 33 -9.90 -1.19 16.53
C PRO A 33 -9.38 0.10 17.16
N HIS A 34 -8.61 0.90 16.41
CA HIS A 34 -7.85 2.03 16.94
C HIS A 34 -8.20 3.37 16.26
N TYR A 35 -8.67 3.32 15.01
CA TYR A 35 -8.87 4.50 14.17
C TYR A 35 -10.14 4.39 13.34
N ARG A 36 -10.79 5.53 13.13
CA ARG A 36 -11.79 5.69 12.07
C ARG A 36 -11.05 5.94 10.76
N CYS A 37 -11.43 5.23 9.71
CA CYS A 37 -10.91 5.41 8.36
C CYS A 37 -11.99 6.09 7.51
N ASP A 38 -11.71 7.31 7.04
CA ASP A 38 -12.65 8.08 6.23
C ASP A 38 -12.51 7.79 4.73
N GLU A 39 -11.31 7.42 4.26
CA GLU A 39 -11.03 7.04 2.88
C GLU A 39 -9.79 6.13 2.77
N VAL A 40 -9.71 5.37 1.67
CA VAL A 40 -8.56 4.54 1.31
C VAL A 40 -8.03 4.98 -0.05
N ILE A 41 -6.78 5.43 -0.10
CA ILE A 41 -6.10 5.82 -1.33
C ILE A 41 -5.13 4.72 -1.75
N VAL A 42 -5.41 4.08 -2.88
CA VAL A 42 -4.62 2.98 -3.45
C VAL A 42 -3.60 3.54 -4.45
N CYS A 43 -2.37 3.07 -4.34
CA CYS A 43 -1.24 3.46 -5.19
C CYS A 43 -0.39 2.25 -5.60
N GLY A 44 0.62 2.48 -6.45
CA GLY A 44 1.41 1.45 -7.12
C GLY A 44 0.62 0.69 -8.19
N GLY A 45 1.27 -0.26 -8.89
CA GLY A 45 0.65 -0.95 -10.03
C GLY A 45 -0.67 -1.68 -9.74
N GLY A 46 -0.95 -2.00 -8.47
CA GLY A 46 -2.23 -2.58 -8.03
C GLY A 46 -3.43 -1.64 -8.20
N SER A 47 -3.23 -0.32 -8.24
CA SER A 47 -4.30 0.66 -8.45
C SER A 47 -4.94 0.53 -9.84
N HIS A 48 -4.24 -0.04 -10.82
CA HIS A 48 -4.79 -0.30 -12.16
C HIS A 48 -5.66 -1.56 -12.24
N ASN A 49 -5.65 -2.43 -11.20
CA ASN A 49 -6.48 -3.62 -11.17
C ASN A 49 -7.89 -3.29 -10.67
N ARG A 50 -8.80 -3.03 -11.63
CA ARG A 50 -10.22 -2.72 -11.35
C ARG A 50 -10.93 -3.82 -10.54
N THR A 51 -10.58 -5.08 -10.74
CA THR A 51 -11.16 -6.20 -9.97
C THR A 51 -10.74 -6.12 -8.51
N LEU A 52 -9.45 -5.88 -8.24
CA LEU A 52 -8.94 -5.69 -6.88
C LEU A 52 -9.63 -4.50 -6.20
N LEU A 53 -9.68 -3.33 -6.86
CA LEU A 53 -10.35 -2.14 -6.32
C LEU A 53 -11.83 -2.40 -6.02
N SER A 54 -12.55 -3.10 -6.91
CA SER A 54 -13.95 -3.45 -6.68
C SER A 54 -14.13 -4.38 -5.47
N LEU A 55 -13.24 -5.35 -5.30
CA LEU A 55 -13.26 -6.25 -4.14
C LEU A 55 -12.98 -5.50 -2.83
N LEU A 56 -12.02 -4.57 -2.84
CA LEU A 56 -11.74 -3.71 -1.68
C LEU A 56 -12.94 -2.82 -1.35
N GLN A 57 -13.53 -2.16 -2.34
CA GLN A 57 -14.72 -1.32 -2.14
C GLN A 57 -15.91 -2.11 -1.58
N ARG A 58 -16.12 -3.35 -2.04
CA ARG A 58 -17.16 -4.25 -1.47
C ARG A 58 -16.87 -4.64 -0.03
N GLY A 59 -15.59 -4.79 0.33
CA GLY A 59 -15.18 -5.10 1.70
C GLY A 59 -15.23 -3.89 2.65
N LEU A 60 -15.32 -2.68 2.09
CA LEU A 60 -15.32 -1.40 2.77
C LEU A 60 -16.50 -0.53 2.29
N PRO A 61 -17.76 -0.96 2.51
CA PRO A 61 -18.92 -0.35 1.87
C PRO A 61 -19.10 1.14 2.19
N ASP A 62 -18.71 1.56 3.39
CA ASP A 62 -18.88 2.94 3.89
C ASP A 62 -17.61 3.78 3.77
N ILE A 63 -16.52 3.23 3.22
CA ILE A 63 -15.22 3.91 3.09
C ILE A 63 -14.87 3.96 1.60
N PRO A 64 -14.75 5.15 1.00
CA PRO A 64 -14.35 5.30 -0.39
C PRO A 64 -12.97 4.70 -0.64
N VAL A 65 -12.87 3.82 -1.65
CA VAL A 65 -11.61 3.28 -2.15
C VAL A 65 -11.26 3.97 -3.46
N LEU A 66 -10.27 4.86 -3.41
CA LEU A 66 -9.87 5.74 -4.49
C LEU A 66 -8.49 5.33 -5.03
N ALA A 67 -8.28 5.40 -6.34
CA ALA A 67 -6.94 5.33 -6.90
C ALA A 67 -6.25 6.70 -6.76
N LEU A 68 -4.94 6.73 -6.54
CA LEU A 68 -4.18 7.98 -6.38
C LEU A 68 -4.34 8.93 -7.60
N GLU A 69 -4.55 8.36 -8.79
CA GLU A 69 -4.84 9.09 -10.03
C GLU A 69 -6.08 9.98 -9.92
N THR A 70 -7.07 9.58 -9.13
CA THR A 70 -8.30 10.36 -8.94
C THR A 70 -8.05 11.67 -8.18
N LEU A 71 -6.92 11.76 -7.48
CA LEU A 71 -6.46 12.96 -6.77
C LEU A 71 -5.49 13.80 -7.63
N GLY A 72 -5.24 13.41 -8.89
CA GLY A 72 -4.32 14.12 -9.79
C GLY A 72 -2.85 13.77 -9.62
N PHE A 73 -2.53 12.70 -8.87
CA PHE A 73 -1.16 12.24 -8.65
C PHE A 73 -0.89 10.90 -9.35
N SER A 74 0.37 10.64 -9.70
CA SER A 74 0.78 9.38 -10.33
C SER A 74 1.11 8.32 -9.26
N SER A 75 0.43 7.17 -9.32
CA SER A 75 0.76 5.99 -8.50
C SER A 75 2.21 5.53 -8.69
N ASP A 76 2.70 5.56 -9.93
CA ASP A 76 4.04 5.10 -10.28
C ASP A 76 5.13 6.05 -9.77
N ALA A 77 4.83 7.36 -9.73
CA ALA A 77 5.79 8.36 -9.25
C ALA A 77 5.91 8.38 -7.71
N LYS A 78 4.89 7.91 -6.98
CA LYS A 78 4.80 8.05 -5.52
C LYS A 78 6.03 7.51 -4.79
N GLU A 79 6.55 6.35 -5.18
CA GLU A 79 7.73 5.77 -4.53
C GLU A 79 9.01 6.54 -4.84
N ALA A 80 9.18 7.02 -6.08
CA ALA A 80 10.31 7.87 -6.45
C ALA A 80 10.30 9.19 -5.65
N VAL A 81 9.13 9.81 -5.50
CA VAL A 81 8.96 11.01 -4.67
C VAL A 81 9.26 10.72 -3.21
N ALA A 82 8.83 9.57 -2.68
CA ALA A 82 9.15 9.17 -1.31
C ALA A 82 10.68 9.07 -1.10
N PHE A 83 11.43 8.49 -2.04
CA PHE A 83 12.90 8.47 -1.96
C PHE A 83 13.52 9.86 -2.03
N ALA A 84 12.99 10.75 -2.87
CA ALA A 84 13.45 12.15 -2.92
C ALA A 84 13.27 12.86 -1.57
N ILE A 85 12.12 12.64 -0.90
CA ILE A 85 11.87 13.15 0.45
C ILE A 85 12.86 12.55 1.46
N LEU A 86 13.06 11.23 1.45
CA LEU A 86 14.01 10.57 2.34
C LEU A 86 15.44 11.11 2.17
N ALA A 87 15.86 11.36 0.93
CA ALA A 87 17.16 11.95 0.62
C ALA A 87 17.27 13.40 1.11
N ASN A 88 16.23 14.21 0.92
CA ASN A 88 16.17 15.57 1.47
C ASN A 88 16.32 15.58 3.00
N GLU A 89 15.57 14.73 3.69
CA GLU A 89 15.67 14.64 5.15
C GLU A 89 17.07 14.21 5.59
N ALA A 90 17.72 13.30 4.85
CA ALA A 90 19.10 12.90 5.13
C ALA A 90 20.08 14.08 4.95
N LEU A 91 19.95 14.85 3.87
CA LEU A 91 20.78 16.04 3.62
C LEU A 91 20.56 17.14 4.67
N CYS A 92 19.32 17.29 5.16
CA CYS A 92 18.97 18.25 6.21
C CYS A 92 19.31 17.75 7.64
N GLY A 93 19.86 16.55 7.80
CA GLY A 93 20.18 15.98 9.10
C GLY A 93 18.95 15.63 9.95
N ARG A 94 17.82 15.32 9.30
CA ARG A 94 16.54 15.00 9.94
C ARG A 94 16.26 13.49 9.88
N THR A 95 15.68 12.96 10.95
CA THR A 95 15.31 11.54 11.03
C THR A 95 14.18 11.24 10.04
N ASN A 96 14.33 10.20 9.24
CA ASN A 96 13.42 9.88 8.14
C ASN A 96 12.84 8.47 8.21
N ASN A 97 13.06 7.77 9.34
CA ASN A 97 12.34 6.54 9.69
C ASN A 97 11.21 6.82 10.69
N LEU A 98 10.26 5.91 10.77
CA LEU A 98 9.23 5.93 11.81
C LEU A 98 9.34 4.65 12.65
N PRO A 99 9.91 4.71 13.88
CA PRO A 99 10.08 3.54 14.75
C PRO A 99 8.80 2.72 14.98
N GLY A 100 7.65 3.39 15.08
CA GLY A 100 6.34 2.73 15.22
C GLY A 100 5.93 1.88 14.02
N VAL A 101 6.52 2.10 12.84
CA VAL A 101 6.30 1.31 11.63
C VAL A 101 7.41 0.26 11.44
N THR A 102 8.66 0.63 11.70
CA THR A 102 9.82 -0.24 11.39
C THR A 102 10.24 -1.16 12.53
N GLY A 103 9.81 -0.89 13.77
CA GLY A 103 10.31 -1.56 14.97
C GLY A 103 11.73 -1.13 15.38
N ALA A 104 12.27 -0.06 14.80
CA ALA A 104 13.58 0.46 15.16
C ALA A 104 13.62 0.94 16.63
N ARG A 105 14.76 0.78 17.31
CA ARG A 105 14.92 1.21 18.72
C ARG A 105 14.87 2.73 18.91
N ALA A 106 15.19 3.49 17.87
CA ALA A 106 15.26 4.94 17.90
C ALA A 106 14.97 5.51 16.50
N PRO A 107 14.50 6.77 16.43
CA PRO A 107 14.51 7.52 15.18
C PRO A 107 15.95 7.78 14.75
N VAL A 108 16.24 7.57 13.46
CA VAL A 108 17.56 7.71 12.85
C VAL A 108 17.47 8.38 11.49
N ILE A 109 18.58 8.97 11.06
CA ILE A 109 18.75 9.44 9.69
C ILE A 109 19.15 8.24 8.84
N MET A 110 18.27 7.79 7.94
CA MET A 110 18.57 6.74 6.96
C MET A 110 19.20 7.35 5.71
N GLY A 111 20.04 6.56 5.04
CA GLY A 111 20.71 6.93 3.79
C GLY A 111 22.24 7.05 3.95
N LYS A 112 22.94 7.09 2.82
CA LYS A 112 24.39 7.33 2.76
C LYS A 112 24.66 8.36 1.67
N ILE A 113 25.38 9.42 2.00
CA ILE A 113 25.81 10.44 1.05
C ILE A 113 27.10 9.94 0.39
N SER A 114 27.10 9.86 -0.94
CA SER A 114 28.29 9.59 -1.74
C SER A 114 28.73 10.91 -2.36
N LEU A 115 29.95 11.36 -1.99
CA LEU A 115 30.59 12.58 -2.46
C LEU A 115 31.60 12.29 -3.56
#